data_AF-T2AV09-F1
#
_entry.id   AF-T2AV09-F1
#
_cell.length_a   1.000
_cell.length_b   1.000
_cell.length_c   1.000
_cell.angle_alpha   90.00
_cell.angle_beta   90.00
_cell.angle_gamma   90.00
#
_symmetry.space_group_name_H-M   'P 1'
#
loop_
_entity.id
_entity.type
_entity.pdbx_description
1 polymer ?
#
loop_
_entity_poly.entity_id
_entity_poly.type
_entity_poly.pdbx_seq_one_letter_code
_entity_poly.pdbx_strand_id
1 'polypeptide(L)'
;AFSFIGFVLVNVPLYWHLEAWNTGCIIYIFWSGSQCLIQFINAVVWRDNVINWAPVWCDITSRYMLAASVGITTASLLINRRLYHIANITTIHIDAKDRRRMIVIDVSIGLGLPILQVLVYWFIQGHRFDIFEGFGCFYAIPNTILSWFLCDIWPIVIGCISAVYCVLTIRAFLRRRKQLSELVAA
;
A
#
# COMPACT_ATOMS: atom_id res chain seq x y z
N ALA A 1 2.27 10.88 19.17
CA ALA A 1 1.47 12.04 18.71
C ALA A 1 1.39 12.14 17.19
N PHE A 2 2.53 12.18 16.48
CA PHE A 2 2.54 12.29 15.01
C PHE A 2 1.76 11.19 14.28
N SER A 3 1.84 9.93 14.70
CA SER A 3 1.09 8.84 14.06
C SER A 3 -0.42 8.99 14.18
N PHE A 4 -0.94 9.54 15.28
CA PHE A 4 -2.37 9.81 15.42
C PHE A 4 -2.84 10.94 14.50
N ILE A 5 -2.06 12.01 14.41
CA ILE A 5 -2.33 13.10 13.46
C ILE A 5 -2.31 12.56 12.02
N GLY A 6 -1.31 11.73 11.70
CA GLY A 6 -1.22 11.05 10.40
C GLY A 6 -2.47 10.23 10.08
N PHE A 7 -2.97 9.44 11.05
CA PHE A 7 -4.21 8.68 10.90
C PHE A 7 -5.40 9.58 10.57
N VAL A 8 -5.58 10.68 11.31
CA VAL A 8 -6.68 11.62 11.06
C VAL A 8 -6.57 12.23 9.67
N LEU A 9 -5.39 12.74 9.30
CA LEU A 9 -5.16 13.43 8.02
C LEU A 9 -5.38 12.50 6.82
N VAL A 10 -4.89 11.26 6.89
CA VAL A 10 -5.04 10.27 5.80
C VAL A 10 -6.51 9.89 5.56
N ASN A 11 -7.36 9.95 6.59
CA ASN A 11 -8.78 9.60 6.45
C ASN A 11 -9.66 10.74 5.93
N VAL A 12 -9.22 12.01 6.00
CA VAL A 12 -9.97 13.16 5.48
C VAL A 12 -10.42 12.98 4.02
N PRO A 13 -9.54 12.60 3.06
CA PRO A 13 -9.94 12.46 1.66
C PRO A 13 -10.65 11.15 1.33
N LEU A 14 -10.88 10.26 2.31
CA LEU A 14 -11.45 8.94 2.06
C LEU A 14 -12.83 9.02 1.39
N TYR A 15 -13.68 9.95 1.84
CA TYR A 15 -15.02 10.15 1.29
C TYR A 15 -14.97 10.51 -0.21
N TRP A 16 -14.14 11.48 -0.59
CA TRP A 16 -14.01 11.89 -2.00
C TRP A 16 -13.45 10.79 -2.89
N HIS A 17 -12.50 10.00 -2.38
CA HIS A 17 -11.95 8.88 -3.13
C HIS A 17 -12.93 7.72 -3.28
N LEU A 18 -13.82 7.50 -2.31
CA LEU A 18 -14.92 6.54 -2.40
C LEU A 18 -15.93 6.96 -3.48
N GLU A 19 -16.33 8.23 -3.49
CA GLU A 19 -17.24 8.77 -4.50
C GLU A 19 -16.66 8.67 -5.93
N ALA A 20 -15.36 8.94 -6.08
CA ALA A 20 -14.64 8.79 -7.35
C ALA A 20 -14.26 7.33 -7.70
N TRP A 21 -14.59 6.37 -6.83
CA TRP A 21 -14.19 4.96 -6.92
C TRP A 21 -12.69 4.79 -7.21
N ASN A 22 -11.86 5.58 -6.53
CA ASN A 22 -10.41 5.50 -6.63
C ASN A 22 -9.85 4.41 -5.73
N THR A 23 -10.03 3.16 -6.16
CA THR A 23 -9.59 1.92 -5.50
C THR A 23 -8.15 1.98 -5.00
N GLY A 24 -7.20 2.41 -5.84
CA GLY A 24 -5.79 2.52 -5.45
C GLY A 24 -5.57 3.46 -4.26
N CYS A 25 -6.20 4.64 -4.27
CA CYS A 25 -6.13 5.59 -3.15
C CYS A 25 -6.85 5.08 -1.90
N ILE A 26 -8.03 4.43 -2.04
CA ILE A 26 -8.76 3.86 -0.91
C ILE A 26 -7.92 2.80 -0.21
N ILE A 27 -7.30 1.89 -0.98
CA ILE A 27 -6.42 0.85 -0.45
C ILE A 27 -5.19 1.46 0.21
N TYR A 28 -4.61 2.52 -0.38
CA TYR A 28 -3.49 3.26 0.22
C TYR A 28 -3.88 3.88 1.58
N ILE A 29 -5.03 4.55 1.65
CA ILE A 29 -5.57 5.16 2.88
C ILE A 29 -5.84 4.10 3.94
N PHE A 30 -6.44 2.98 3.54
CA PHE A 30 -6.70 1.86 4.43
C PHE A 30 -5.40 1.35 5.09
N TRP A 31 -4.38 0.99 4.29
CA TRP A 31 -3.12 0.45 4.82
C TRP A 31 -2.32 1.48 5.62
N SER A 32 -2.15 2.70 5.10
CA SER A 32 -1.37 3.74 5.79
C SER A 32 -2.07 4.24 7.06
N GLY A 33 -3.37 4.48 7.01
CA GLY A 33 -4.15 4.96 8.15
C GLY A 33 -4.16 3.95 9.29
N SER A 34 -4.51 2.70 9.00
CA SER A 34 -4.45 1.62 9.99
C SER A 34 -3.04 1.42 10.59
N GLN A 35 -1.98 1.50 9.78
CA GLN A 35 -0.60 1.43 10.28
C GLN A 35 -0.30 2.59 11.25
N CYS A 36 -0.71 3.81 10.91
CA CYS A 36 -0.57 4.98 11.78
C CYS A 36 -1.31 4.80 13.12
N LEU A 37 -2.51 4.23 13.11
CA LEU A 37 -3.28 3.95 14.31
C LEU A 37 -2.60 2.88 15.19
N ILE A 38 -2.15 1.78 14.59
CA ILE A 38 -1.43 0.70 15.29
C ILE A 38 -0.16 1.24 15.92
N GLN A 39 0.62 2.04 15.18
CA GLN A 39 1.85 2.61 15.71
C GLN A 39 1.60 3.60 16.85
N PHE A 40 0.49 4.35 16.81
CA PHE A 40 0.08 5.20 17.92
C PHE A 40 -0.23 4.38 19.18
N ILE A 41 -1.04 3.31 19.05
CA ILE A 41 -1.39 2.43 20.18
C ILE A 41 -0.13 1.79 20.75
N ASN A 42 0.74 1.27 19.89
CA ASN A 42 1.99 0.64 20.31
C ASN A 42 2.91 1.61 21.07
N ALA A 43 3.09 2.83 20.57
CA ALA A 43 3.91 3.85 21.23
C ALA A 43 3.31 4.36 22.56
N VAL A 44 2.00 4.20 22.78
CA VAL A 44 1.35 4.55 24.06
C VAL A 44 1.53 3.43 25.08
N VAL A 45 1.30 2.17 24.69
CA VAL A 45 1.37 1.01 25.59
C VAL A 45 2.81 0.67 25.97
N TRP A 46 3.74 0.71 25.02
CA TRP A 46 5.15 0.35 25.21
C TRP A 46 6.07 1.57 25.30
N ARG A 47 5.61 2.70 25.83
CA ARG A 47 6.39 3.94 25.87
C ARG A 47 7.75 3.78 26.55
N ASP A 48 7.74 3.21 27.76
CA ASP A 48 8.91 3.07 28.64
C ASP A 48 9.05 1.62 29.15
N ASN A 49 8.58 0.65 28.36
CA ASN A 49 8.62 -0.76 28.73
C ASN A 49 8.62 -1.70 27.51
N VAL A 50 9.06 -2.93 27.72
CA VAL A 50 9.05 -4.03 26.74
C VAL A 50 8.24 -5.24 27.20
N ILE A 51 7.34 -5.03 28.17
CA ILE A 51 6.57 -6.10 28.80
C ILE A 51 5.45 -6.55 27.86
N ASN A 52 5.25 -7.86 27.74
CA ASN A 52 4.17 -8.40 26.90
C ASN A 52 2.80 -8.33 27.60
N TRP A 53 2.20 -7.13 27.64
CA TRP A 53 0.88 -6.90 28.24
C TRP A 53 -0.28 -7.53 27.46
N ALA A 54 -0.15 -7.58 26.12
CA ALA A 54 -1.22 -7.98 25.21
C ALA A 54 -0.67 -8.88 24.09
N PRO A 55 -0.47 -10.19 24.35
CA PRO A 55 0.13 -11.10 23.38
C PRO A 55 -0.70 -11.25 22.11
N VAL A 56 -2.03 -11.28 22.24
CA VAL A 56 -2.95 -11.38 21.09
C VAL A 56 -2.88 -10.13 20.21
N TRP A 57 -2.72 -8.95 20.81
CA TRP A 57 -2.53 -7.71 20.07
C TRP A 57 -1.23 -7.77 19.26
N CYS A 58 -0.11 -8.11 19.91
CA CYS A 58 1.18 -8.21 19.25
C CYS A 58 1.19 -9.21 18.10
N ASP A 59 0.50 -10.34 18.23
CA ASP A 59 0.37 -11.33 17.16
C ASP A 59 -0.34 -10.81 15.92
N ILE A 60 -1.38 -10.01 16.11
CA ILE A 60 -2.14 -9.43 15.00
C ILE A 60 -1.33 -8.29 14.39
N THR A 61 -0.83 -7.37 15.22
CA THR A 61 -0.17 -6.16 14.73
C THR A 61 1.17 -6.44 14.07
N SER A 62 1.94 -7.42 14.52
CA SER A 62 3.23 -7.76 13.89
C SER A 62 3.03 -8.21 12.43
N ARG A 63 2.08 -9.13 12.21
CA ARG A 63 1.71 -9.62 10.88
C ARG A 63 1.05 -8.53 10.05
N TYR A 64 0.25 -7.68 10.67
CA TYR A 64 -0.35 -6.54 10.00
C TYR A 64 0.70 -5.54 9.52
N MET A 65 1.73 -5.25 10.31
CA MET A 65 2.81 -4.32 9.91
C MET A 65 3.57 -4.83 8.69
N LEU A 66 3.82 -6.15 8.62
CA LEU A 66 4.39 -6.78 7.43
C LEU A 66 3.45 -6.66 6.22
N ALA A 67 2.16 -6.95 6.41
CA ALA A 67 1.17 -6.81 5.34
C ALA A 67 1.06 -5.36 4.83
N ALA A 68 1.06 -4.39 5.75
CA ALA A 68 0.92 -2.98 5.44
C ALA A 68 2.10 -2.44 4.63
N SER A 69 3.34 -2.88 4.88
CA SER A 69 4.50 -2.44 4.10
C SER A 69 4.37 -2.84 2.62
N VAL A 70 3.92 -4.06 2.35
CA VAL A 70 3.63 -4.54 0.99
C VAL A 70 2.33 -3.93 0.44
N GLY A 71 1.34 -3.71 1.28
CA GLY A 71 0.06 -3.10 0.93
C GLY A 71 0.21 -1.67 0.43
N ILE A 72 1.05 -0.87 1.10
CA ILE A 72 1.34 0.53 0.72
C ILE A 72 2.09 0.59 -0.62
N THR A 73 3.09 -0.27 -0.83
CA THR A 73 3.84 -0.32 -2.10
C THR A 73 2.95 -0.79 -3.25
N THR A 74 2.10 -1.79 -3.00
CA THR A 74 1.13 -2.29 -3.98
C THR A 74 0.07 -1.24 -4.30
N ALA A 75 -0.42 -0.50 -3.30
CA ALA A 75 -1.38 0.58 -3.52
C ALA A 75 -0.78 1.71 -4.38
N SER A 76 0.50 2.04 -4.19
CA SER A 76 1.23 2.99 -5.05
C SER A 76 1.29 2.51 -6.51
N LEU A 77 1.55 1.22 -6.74
CA LEU A 77 1.49 0.63 -8.08
C LEU A 77 0.08 0.78 -8.70
N LEU A 78 -0.98 0.50 -7.95
CA LEU A 78 -2.36 0.63 -8.43
C LEU A 78 -2.72 2.08 -8.80
N ILE A 79 -2.26 3.06 -8.01
CA ILE A 79 -2.43 4.49 -8.32
C ILE A 79 -1.72 4.84 -9.63
N ASN A 80 -0.47 4.41 -9.80
CA ASN A 80 0.29 4.65 -11.04
C ASN A 80 -0.35 3.96 -12.25
N ARG A 81 -0.85 2.74 -12.09
CA ARG A 81 -1.57 2.01 -13.15
C ARG A 81 -2.85 2.75 -13.58
N ARG A 82 -3.63 3.26 -12.62
CA ARG A 82 -4.83 4.05 -12.92
C ARG A 82 -4.48 5.33 -13.65
N LEU A 83 -3.43 6.04 -13.20
CA LEU A 83 -2.97 7.28 -13.84
C LEU A 83 -2.49 7.01 -15.27
N TYR A 84 -1.76 5.91 -15.49
CA TYR A 84 -1.36 5.46 -16.83
C TYR A 84 -2.56 5.21 -17.74
N HIS A 85 -3.59 4.53 -17.23
CA HIS A 85 -4.81 4.26 -17.99
C HIS A 85 -5.54 5.56 -18.36
N ILE A 86 -5.71 6.49 -17.41
CA ILE A 86 -6.29 7.82 -17.67
C ILE A 86 -5.47 8.59 -18.72
N ALA A 87 -4.14 8.53 -18.63
CA ALA A 87 -3.24 9.18 -19.57
C ALA A 87 -3.20 8.52 -20.96
N ASN A 88 -3.73 7.29 -21.12
CA ASN A 88 -3.71 6.57 -22.40
C ASN A 88 -5.10 6.39 -23.04
N ILE A 89 -6.21 6.38 -22.27
CA ILE A 89 -7.58 6.34 -22.82
C ILE A 89 -7.93 7.60 -23.60
N THR A 90 -8.15 7.47 -24.91
CA THR A 90 -8.69 8.52 -25.80
C THR A 90 -10.21 8.49 -25.93
N THR A 91 -10.87 7.43 -25.42
CA THR A 91 -12.31 7.20 -25.58
C THR A 91 -13.09 7.52 -24.30
N ILE A 92 -14.18 8.27 -24.45
CA ILE A 92 -14.94 8.88 -23.34
C ILE A 92 -15.85 7.85 -22.63
N HIS A 93 -16.05 6.65 -23.21
CA HIS A 93 -17.01 5.67 -22.71
C HIS A 93 -16.30 4.44 -22.13
N ILE A 94 -16.21 4.39 -20.79
CA ILE A 94 -15.87 3.16 -20.05
C ILE A 94 -17.20 2.51 -19.66
N ASP A 95 -17.43 1.29 -20.12
CA ASP A 95 -18.63 0.55 -19.74
C ASP A 95 -18.66 0.25 -18.22
N ALA A 96 -19.86 0.16 -17.66
CA ALA A 96 -20.05 -0.17 -16.24
C ALA A 96 -19.44 -1.54 -15.87
N LYS A 97 -19.43 -2.49 -16.82
CA LYS A 97 -18.81 -3.80 -16.65
C LYS A 97 -17.28 -3.70 -16.56
N ASP A 98 -16.66 -2.88 -17.41
CA ASP A 98 -15.22 -2.68 -17.42
C ASP A 98 -14.75 -1.96 -16.14
N ARG A 99 -15.54 -1.00 -15.64
CA ARG A 99 -15.29 -0.37 -14.34
C ARG A 99 -15.30 -1.37 -13.19
N ARG A 100 -16.32 -2.24 -13.12
CA ARG A 100 -16.40 -3.29 -12.08
C ARG A 100 -15.22 -4.25 -12.16
N ARG A 101 -14.83 -4.66 -13.37
CA ARG A 101 -13.68 -5.54 -13.59
C ARG A 101 -12.38 -4.90 -13.12
N MET A 102 -12.16 -3.61 -13.40
CA MET A 102 -11.00 -2.88 -12.91
C MET A 102 -10.97 -2.84 -11.38
N ILE A 103 -12.11 -2.53 -10.73
CA ILE A 103 -12.21 -2.49 -9.27
C ILE A 103 -11.87 -3.84 -8.64
N VAL A 104 -12.43 -4.94 -9.17
CA VAL A 104 -12.17 -6.30 -8.66
C VAL A 104 -10.69 -6.67 -8.81
N ILE A 105 -10.07 -6.32 -9.94
CA ILE A 105 -8.64 -6.58 -10.15
C ILE A 105 -7.81 -5.76 -9.16
N ASP A 106 -8.10 -4.47 -8.99
CA ASP A 106 -7.33 -3.59 -8.09
C ASP A 106 -7.45 -4.03 -6.63
N VAL A 107 -8.64 -4.38 -6.18
CA VAL A 107 -8.86 -4.90 -4.82
C VAL A 107 -8.18 -6.25 -4.64
N SER A 108 -8.29 -7.15 -5.62
CA SER A 108 -7.62 -8.46 -5.59
C SER A 108 -6.10 -8.33 -5.49
N ILE A 109 -5.49 -7.40 -6.24
CA ILE A 109 -4.05 -7.17 -6.19
C ILE A 109 -3.66 -6.47 -4.87
N GLY A 110 -4.38 -5.41 -4.50
CA GLY A 110 -4.06 -4.56 -3.36
C GLY A 110 -4.26 -5.21 -1.98
N LEU A 111 -5.09 -6.26 -1.89
CA LEU A 111 -5.25 -7.08 -0.70
C LEU A 111 -4.59 -8.46 -0.84
N GLY A 112 -4.63 -9.06 -2.03
CA GLY A 112 -4.11 -10.41 -2.26
C GLY A 112 -2.60 -10.51 -2.09
N LEU A 113 -1.81 -9.53 -2.59
CA LEU A 113 -0.36 -9.54 -2.42
C LEU A 113 0.07 -9.42 -0.94
N PRO A 114 -0.48 -8.48 -0.13
CA PRO A 114 -0.23 -8.45 1.31
C PRO A 114 -0.61 -9.73 2.05
N ILE A 115 -1.75 -10.33 1.71
CA ILE A 115 -2.20 -11.60 2.33
C ILE A 115 -1.22 -12.72 1.98
N LEU A 116 -0.82 -12.82 0.71
CA LEU A 116 0.17 -13.80 0.25
C LEU A 116 1.49 -13.63 1.01
N GLN A 117 1.93 -12.38 1.23
CA GLN A 117 3.14 -12.09 2.00
C GLN A 117 3.06 -12.62 3.43
N VAL A 118 1.92 -12.41 4.11
CA VAL A 118 1.71 -12.92 5.47
C VAL A 118 1.69 -14.45 5.49
N LEU A 119 1.09 -15.09 4.49
CA LEU A 119 1.08 -16.55 4.37
C LEU A 119 2.50 -17.11 4.20
N VAL A 120 3.30 -16.51 3.32
CA VAL A 120 4.71 -16.89 3.13
C VAL A 120 5.50 -16.68 4.41
N TYR A 121 5.32 -15.55 5.08
CA TYR A 121 5.97 -15.24 6.35
C TYR A 121 5.63 -16.26 7.44
N TRP A 122 4.40 -16.80 7.47
CA TRP A 122 4.00 -17.79 8.46
C TRP A 122 4.87 -19.06 8.44
N PHE A 123 5.37 -19.44 7.26
CA PHE A 123 6.27 -20.60 7.11
C PHE A 123 7.73 -20.30 7.48
N ILE A 124 8.15 -19.04 7.41
CA ILE A 124 9.57 -18.63 7.58
C ILE A 124 9.78 -17.92 8.92
N GLN A 125 8.73 -17.62 9.69
CA GLN A 125 8.84 -16.85 10.93
C GLN A 125 9.91 -17.47 11.85
N GLY A 126 10.85 -16.64 12.31
CA GLY A 126 11.88 -17.08 13.25
C GLY A 126 11.33 -17.06 14.66
N HIS A 127 10.95 -15.87 15.12
CA HIS A 127 10.33 -15.62 16.42
C HIS A 127 8.88 -15.16 16.20
N ARG A 128 8.01 -15.34 17.20
CA ARG A 128 6.57 -15.02 17.09
C ARG A 128 6.32 -13.52 16.86
N PHE A 129 7.02 -12.68 17.61
CA PHE A 129 7.12 -11.22 17.48
C PHE A 129 8.18 -10.72 18.46
N ASP A 130 8.77 -9.56 18.18
CA ASP A 130 9.67 -8.85 19.09
C ASP A 130 8.98 -7.60 19.62
N ILE A 131 9.34 -7.16 20.83
CA ILE A 131 8.81 -5.93 21.44
C ILE A 131 9.97 -4.97 21.62
N PHE A 132 9.86 -3.80 21.00
CA PHE A 132 10.82 -2.72 21.10
C PHE A 132 10.29 -1.60 22.00
N GLU A 133 11.12 -1.10 22.91
CA GLU A 133 10.77 0.03 23.76
C GLU A 133 10.46 1.27 22.92
N GLY A 134 9.39 1.98 23.25
CA GLY A 134 8.89 3.16 22.53
C GLY A 134 8.21 2.88 21.18
N PHE A 135 8.38 1.68 20.61
CA PHE A 135 7.85 1.31 19.30
C PHE A 135 6.77 0.21 19.36
N GLY A 136 6.87 -0.70 20.33
CA GLY A 136 5.97 -1.82 20.59
C GLY A 136 6.26 -3.06 19.74
N CYS A 137 5.20 -3.80 19.41
CA CYS A 137 5.32 -5.12 18.77
C CYS A 137 5.75 -5.01 17.29
N PHE A 138 6.71 -5.83 16.88
CA PHE A 138 7.21 -5.91 15.51
C PHE A 138 7.40 -7.37 15.08
N TYR A 139 7.39 -7.60 13.77
CA TYR A 139 7.62 -8.93 13.22
C TYR A 139 9.13 -9.27 13.23
N ALA A 140 9.44 -10.54 13.43
CA ALA A 140 10.81 -11.03 13.43
C ALA A 140 11.05 -11.87 12.17
N ILE A 141 11.88 -11.38 11.25
CA ILE A 141 12.31 -12.12 10.06
C ILE A 141 13.69 -12.71 10.35
N PRO A 142 13.90 -14.03 10.24
CA PRO A 142 15.23 -14.60 10.42
C PRO A 142 16.14 -14.17 9.28
N ASN A 143 17.39 -13.82 9.60
CA ASN A 143 18.38 -13.38 8.62
C ASN A 143 18.94 -14.58 7.84
N THR A 144 18.15 -15.09 6.90
CA THR A 144 18.54 -16.18 6.00
C THR A 144 18.41 -15.74 4.55
N ILE A 145 19.21 -16.35 3.66
CA ILE A 145 19.15 -16.10 2.21
C ILE A 145 17.72 -16.30 1.70
N LEU A 146 17.01 -17.31 2.22
CA LEU A 146 15.63 -17.61 1.83
C LEU A 146 14.68 -16.46 2.18
N SER A 147 14.80 -15.85 3.36
CA SER A 147 14.01 -14.69 3.76
C SER A 147 14.19 -13.49 2.82
N TRP A 148 15.42 -13.24 2.36
CA TRP A 148 15.70 -12.13 1.45
C TRP A 148 14.95 -12.30 0.12
N PHE A 149 14.95 -13.51 -0.44
CA PHE A 149 14.24 -13.81 -1.68
C PHE A 149 12.72 -13.87 -1.51
N LEU A 150 12.21 -14.23 -0.34
CA LEU A 150 10.77 -14.41 -0.13
C LEU A 150 10.06 -13.19 0.47
N CYS A 151 10.78 -12.27 1.11
CA CYS A 151 10.21 -11.09 1.75
C CYS A 151 10.78 -9.79 1.19
N ASP A 152 12.10 -9.65 1.16
CA ASP A 152 12.74 -8.34 0.93
C ASP A 152 12.76 -7.94 -0.55
N ILE A 153 12.81 -8.90 -1.47
CA ILE A 153 12.87 -8.61 -2.91
C ILE A 153 11.53 -8.08 -3.47
N TRP A 154 10.39 -8.48 -2.92
CA TRP A 154 9.08 -8.18 -3.50
C TRP A 154 8.72 -6.69 -3.50
N PRO A 155 8.93 -5.93 -2.40
CA PRO A 155 8.76 -4.48 -2.43
C PRO A 155 9.59 -3.79 -3.51
N ILE A 156 10.81 -4.28 -3.78
CA ILE A 156 11.70 -3.74 -4.82
C ILE A 156 11.11 -4.01 -6.20
N VAL A 157 10.69 -5.26 -6.47
CA VAL A 157 10.07 -5.64 -7.75
C VAL A 157 8.80 -4.82 -8.01
N ILE A 158 7.93 -4.69 -7.02
CA ILE A 158 6.70 -3.89 -7.11
C ILE A 158 7.04 -2.40 -7.36
N GLY A 159 8.06 -1.89 -6.68
CA GLY A 159 8.58 -0.53 -6.87
C GLY A 159 9.10 -0.28 -8.28
N CYS A 160 9.88 -1.21 -8.85
CA CYS A 160 10.37 -1.12 -10.23
C CYS A 160 9.22 -1.12 -11.24
N ILE A 161 8.22 -1.99 -11.06
CA ILE A 161 7.03 -2.01 -11.93
C ILE A 161 6.28 -0.68 -11.83
N SER A 162 6.12 -0.14 -10.62
CA SER A 162 5.47 1.15 -10.39
C SER A 162 6.22 2.30 -11.08
N ALA A 163 7.56 2.29 -11.01
CA ALA A 163 8.39 3.29 -11.69
C ALA A 163 8.24 3.24 -13.22
N VAL A 164 8.15 2.04 -13.82
CA VAL A 164 7.87 1.89 -15.25
C VAL A 164 6.52 2.51 -15.62
N TYR A 165 5.46 2.22 -14.86
CA TYR A 165 4.16 2.85 -15.08
C TYR A 165 4.21 4.37 -14.95
N CYS A 166 4.94 4.89 -13.96
CA CYS A 166 5.13 6.33 -13.78
C CYS A 166 5.78 6.97 -15.03
N VAL A 167 6.88 6.41 -15.53
CA VAL A 167 7.56 6.90 -16.75
C VAL A 167 6.63 6.86 -17.96
N LEU A 168 5.89 5.76 -18.15
CA LEU A 168 4.94 5.62 -19.27
C LEU A 168 3.80 6.64 -19.18
N THR A 169 3.31 6.91 -17.97
CA THR A 169 2.27 7.90 -17.70
C THR A 169 2.74 9.30 -18.07
N ILE A 170 3.93 9.69 -17.61
CA ILE A 170 4.51 11.00 -17.93
C ILE A 170 4.68 11.14 -19.44
N ARG A 171 5.19 10.12 -20.13
CA ARG A 171 5.34 10.13 -21.60
C ARG A 171 4.00 10.28 -22.32
N ALA A 172 2.96 9.57 -21.88
CA ALA A 172 1.63 9.67 -22.47
C ALA A 172 1.03 11.07 -22.26
N PHE A 173 1.18 11.65 -21.07
CA PHE A 173 0.71 12.99 -20.76
C PHE A 173 1.43 14.08 -21.59
N LEU A 174 2.76 13.97 -21.74
CA LEU A 174 3.55 14.88 -22.56
C LEU A 174 3.17 14.80 -24.04
N ARG A 175 2.91 13.59 -24.56
CA ARG A 175 2.43 13.41 -25.95
C ARG A 175 1.08 14.09 -26.19
N ARG A 176 0.12 13.92 -25.27
CA ARG A 176 -1.20 14.58 -25.36
C ARG A 176 -1.10 16.09 -25.30
N ARG A 177 -0.25 16.63 -24.42
CA ARG A 177 -0.04 18.08 -24.35
C ARG A 177 0.48 18.65 -25.66
N LYS A 178 1.40 17.95 -26.35
CA LYS A 178 1.88 18.35 -27.68
C LYS A 178 0.78 18.33 -28.73
N GLN A 179 -0.02 17.26 -28.78
CA GLN A 179 -1.16 17.16 -29.70
C GLN A 179 -2.19 18.27 -29.49
N LEU A 180 -2.51 18.59 -28.23
CA LEU A 180 -3.42 19.71 -27.92
C LEU A 180 -2.82 21.06 -28.29
N SER A 181 -1.52 21.29 -28.08
CA SER A 181 -0.88 22.54 -28.48
C SER A 181 -0.82 22.70 -30.00
N GLU A 182 -0.63 21.62 -30.75
CA GLU A 182 -0.67 21.63 -32.22
C GLU A 182 -2.08 21.96 -32.74
N LEU A 183 -3.13 21.43 -32.10
CA LEU A 183 -4.52 21.74 -32.46
C LEU A 183 -4.96 23.16 -32.12
N VAL A 184 -4.42 23.77 -31.06
CA VAL A 184 -4.73 25.17 -30.68
C VAL A 184 -3.96 26.16 -31.56
N ALA A 185 -2.82 25.75 -32.13
CA ALA A 185 -2.02 26.57 -33.02
C ALA A 185 -2.46 26.51 -34.51
N ALA A 186 -3.35 25.59 -34.85
CA ALA A 186 -3.96 25.44 -36.18
C ALA A 186 -5.31 26.17 -36.26
#